data_AF-A0A7X1M658-F1
#
_entry.id   AF-A0A7X1M658-F1
#
_cell.length_a   1.000
_cell.length_b   1.000
_cell.length_c   1.000
_cell.angle_alpha   90.00
_cell.angle_beta   90.00
_cell.angle_gamma   90.00
#
_symmetry.space_group_name_H-M   'P 1'
#
loop_
_entity.id
_entity.type
_entity.pdbx_description
1 polymer ?
#
loop_
_entity_poly.entity_id
_entity_poly.type
_entity_poly.pdbx_seq_one_letter_code
_entity_poly.pdbx_strand_id
1 'polypeptide(L)'
;MNIKPLLLSCGVLVAANSAFAQSNEITIQIWGSTWENGLKAISQQFEAETGIKVNAVTQSSSGEGLVKLQVERDNPVVDVWFATNTIASEAAQDQKLFVKIPRDKLSNRDQLIKGAIADDWIGIYYYPMGIVYNVDAVPVPPRFDL
;
A
#
# COMPACT_ATOMS: atom_id res chain seq x y z
N MET A 1 -13.50 -33.32 65.51
CA MET A 1 -12.72 -32.82 64.36
C MET A 1 -13.67 -31.94 63.53
N ASN A 2 -13.59 -30.62 63.71
CA ASN A 2 -14.53 -29.64 63.11
C ASN A 2 -14.04 -29.21 61.73
N ILE A 3 -14.88 -29.34 60.72
CA ILE A 3 -14.60 -28.90 59.34
C ILE A 3 -15.26 -27.53 59.16
N LYS A 4 -14.47 -26.47 58.98
CA LYS A 4 -14.95 -25.13 58.63
C LYS A 4 -15.11 -25.03 57.10
N PRO A 5 -16.18 -24.40 56.57
CA PRO A 5 -16.31 -24.19 55.14
C PRO A 5 -15.41 -23.04 54.66
N LEU A 6 -14.69 -23.28 53.58
CA LEU A 6 -13.83 -22.33 52.87
C LEU A 6 -14.72 -21.42 52.01
N LEU A 7 -14.73 -20.12 52.32
CA LEU A 7 -15.41 -19.08 51.53
C LEU A 7 -14.65 -18.87 50.22
N LEU A 8 -15.32 -19.18 49.10
CA LEU A 8 -14.85 -18.97 47.75
C LEU A 8 -15.00 -17.47 47.40
N SER A 9 -13.91 -16.72 47.45
CA SER A 9 -13.85 -15.33 46.97
C SER A 9 -13.79 -15.33 45.44
N CYS A 10 -14.88 -14.89 44.78
CA CYS A 10 -14.90 -14.60 43.34
C CYS A 10 -13.90 -13.47 43.03
N GLY A 11 -12.76 -13.83 42.45
CA GLY A 11 -11.86 -12.86 41.83
C GLY A 11 -12.52 -12.28 40.59
N VAL A 12 -12.82 -10.98 40.62
CA VAL A 12 -13.19 -10.21 39.43
C VAL A 12 -11.96 -10.14 38.53
N LEU A 13 -11.92 -10.98 37.51
CA LEU A 13 -10.98 -10.86 36.39
C LEU A 13 -11.39 -9.62 35.59
N VAL A 14 -10.75 -8.49 35.87
CA VAL A 14 -10.78 -7.33 34.97
C VAL A 14 -10.03 -7.74 33.71
N ALA A 15 -10.77 -8.10 32.67
CA ALA A 15 -10.23 -8.23 31.32
C ALA A 15 -9.76 -6.84 30.89
N ALA A 16 -8.46 -6.57 31.03
CA ALA A 16 -7.82 -5.45 30.39
C ALA A 16 -7.89 -5.68 28.88
N ASN A 17 -8.86 -5.04 28.23
CA ASN A 17 -8.80 -4.84 26.78
C ASN A 17 -7.58 -3.97 26.53
N SER A 18 -6.47 -4.59 26.15
CA SER A 18 -5.33 -3.90 25.55
C SER A 18 -5.83 -3.25 24.27
N ALA A 19 -6.27 -2.01 24.36
CA ALA A 19 -6.40 -1.15 23.20
C ALA A 19 -4.98 -1.01 22.64
N PHE A 20 -4.67 -1.76 21.58
CA PHE A 20 -3.50 -1.48 20.77
C PHE A 20 -3.67 -0.03 20.31
N ALA A 21 -2.80 0.85 20.81
CA ALA A 21 -2.70 2.20 20.28
C ALA A 21 -2.31 2.04 18.80
N GLN A 22 -3.28 2.24 17.92
CA GLN A 22 -3.04 2.25 16.49
C GLN A 22 -2.05 3.38 16.23
N SER A 23 -0.87 3.05 15.72
CA SER A 23 0.10 4.06 15.31
C SER A 23 -0.60 5.01 14.35
N ASN A 24 -0.63 6.29 14.68
CA ASN A 24 -1.32 7.31 13.89
C ASN A 24 -0.43 7.77 12.72
N GLU A 25 0.17 6.79 12.03
CA GLU A 25 1.10 6.96 10.93
C GLU A 25 1.01 5.79 9.96
N ILE A 26 1.32 6.04 8.70
CA ILE A 26 1.47 5.05 7.64
C ILE A 26 2.82 5.25 6.95
N THR A 27 3.47 4.16 6.60
CA THR A 27 4.73 4.16 5.85
C THR A 27 4.48 3.71 4.42
N ILE A 28 4.86 4.57 3.48
CA ILE A 28 4.71 4.35 2.05
C ILE A 28 6.07 4.12 1.42
N GLN A 29 6.23 2.96 0.80
CA GLN A 29 7.43 2.66 0.02
C GLN A 29 7.24 3.13 -1.42
N ILE A 30 8.08 4.05 -1.87
CA ILE A 30 7.94 4.76 -3.15
C ILE A 30 9.31 4.99 -3.82
N TRP A 31 9.34 5.24 -5.13
CA TRP A 31 10.56 5.71 -5.77
C TRP A 31 10.95 7.11 -5.27
N GLY A 32 12.26 7.39 -5.21
CA GLY A 32 12.77 8.70 -4.80
C GLY A 32 12.49 9.81 -5.82
N SER A 33 13.02 11.00 -5.52
CA SER A 33 13.01 12.17 -6.41
C SER A 33 11.59 12.66 -6.75
N THR A 34 11.20 12.65 -8.02
CA THR A 34 9.91 13.20 -8.49
C THR A 34 8.71 12.54 -7.81
N TRP A 35 8.77 11.23 -7.59
CA TRP A 35 7.67 10.47 -6.99
C TRP A 35 7.52 10.77 -5.51
N GLU A 36 8.62 10.78 -4.77
CA GLU A 36 8.65 11.18 -3.35
C GLU A 36 8.16 12.62 -3.14
N ASN A 37 8.55 13.56 -4.01
CA ASN A 37 8.05 14.93 -3.98
C ASN A 37 6.54 15.01 -4.24
N GLY A 38 6.05 14.23 -5.22
CA GLY A 38 4.62 14.11 -5.49
C GLY A 38 3.84 13.55 -4.30
N LEU A 39 4.37 12.50 -3.66
CA LEU A 39 3.82 11.95 -2.44
C LEU A 39 3.77 13.00 -1.33
N LYS A 40 4.87 13.72 -1.08
CA LYS A 40 4.92 14.77 -0.06
C LYS A 40 3.81 15.81 -0.22
N ALA A 41 3.50 16.22 -1.46
CA ALA A 41 2.42 17.17 -1.72
C ALA A 41 1.03 16.58 -1.40
N ILE A 42 0.78 15.31 -1.77
CA ILE A 42 -0.49 14.62 -1.49
C ILE A 42 -0.64 14.34 0.01
N SER A 43 0.44 13.92 0.67
CA SER A 43 0.47 13.59 2.09
C SER A 43 0.06 14.78 2.96
N GLN A 44 0.47 16.01 2.62
CA GLN A 44 0.09 17.19 3.41
C GLN A 44 -1.43 17.34 3.57
N GLN A 45 -2.19 17.13 2.49
CA GLN A 45 -3.64 17.19 2.52
C GLN A 45 -4.22 16.02 3.32
N PHE A 46 -3.73 14.81 3.07
CA PHE A 46 -4.17 13.61 3.79
C PHE A 46 -3.93 13.71 5.30
N GLU A 47 -2.75 14.18 5.72
CA GLU A 47 -2.41 14.39 7.13
C GLU A 47 -3.32 15.45 7.78
N ALA A 48 -3.63 16.53 7.07
CA ALA A 48 -4.50 17.59 7.58
C ALA A 48 -5.95 17.12 7.78
N GLU A 49 -6.46 16.28 6.87
CA GLU A 49 -7.83 15.76 6.91
C GLU A 49 -8.02 14.64 7.93
N THR A 50 -7.03 13.76 8.07
CA THR A 50 -7.15 12.52 8.84
C THR A 50 -6.41 12.56 10.18
N GLY A 51 -5.42 13.44 10.31
CA GLY A 51 -4.46 13.42 11.41
C GLY A 51 -3.42 12.32 11.32
N ILE A 52 -3.49 11.39 10.36
CA ILE A 52 -2.56 10.26 10.20
C ILE A 52 -1.31 10.75 9.51
N LYS A 53 -0.13 10.53 10.09
CA LYS A 53 1.16 10.90 9.50
C LYS A 53 1.58 10.00 8.34
N VAL A 54 2.25 10.56 7.34
CA VAL A 54 2.76 9.79 6.21
C VAL A 54 4.28 9.81 6.20
N ASN A 55 4.86 8.64 6.45
CA ASN A 55 6.29 8.40 6.32
C ASN A 55 6.58 7.87 4.92
N ALA A 56 7.64 8.35 4.27
CA ALA A 56 8.10 7.81 2.99
C ALA A 56 9.39 7.02 3.19
N VAL A 57 9.47 5.84 2.58
CA VAL A 57 10.72 5.09 2.44
C VAL A 57 11.01 4.88 0.97
N THR A 58 12.23 5.21 0.54
CA THR A 58 12.58 5.18 -0.87
C THR A 58 13.05 3.80 -1.31
N GLN A 59 12.68 3.41 -2.53
CA GLN A 59 13.25 2.26 -3.24
C GLN A 59 13.88 2.73 -4.57
N SER A 60 14.93 2.06 -5.03
CA SER A 60 15.55 2.34 -6.34
C SER A 60 14.77 1.69 -7.48
N SER A 61 14.10 0.56 -7.22
CA SER A 61 13.23 -0.14 -8.18
C SER A 61 12.10 -0.90 -7.49
N SER A 62 11.06 -1.30 -8.23
CA SER A 62 10.05 -2.22 -7.67
C SER A 62 10.62 -3.59 -7.37
N GLY A 63 11.64 -4.07 -8.10
CA GLY A 63 12.26 -5.36 -7.79
C GLY A 63 12.95 -5.34 -6.41
N GLU A 64 13.74 -4.30 -6.15
CA GLU A 64 14.33 -4.08 -4.82
C GLU A 64 13.25 -3.98 -3.73
N GLY A 65 12.19 -3.23 -4.03
CA GLY A 65 11.09 -3.06 -3.10
C GLY A 65 10.38 -4.36 -2.74
N LEU A 66 10.16 -5.23 -3.71
CA LEU A 66 9.56 -6.55 -3.50
C LEU A 66 10.44 -7.42 -2.59
N VAL A 67 11.76 -7.42 -2.81
CA VAL A 67 12.69 -8.19 -1.96
C VAL A 67 12.59 -7.74 -0.51
N LYS A 68 12.53 -6.42 -0.26
CA LYS A 68 12.34 -5.89 1.10
C LYS A 68 11.02 -6.37 1.72
N LEU A 69 9.91 -6.29 0.99
CA LEU A 69 8.60 -6.78 1.46
C LEU A 69 8.61 -8.29 1.78
N GLN A 70 9.32 -9.09 0.96
CA GLN A 70 9.46 -10.53 1.19
C GLN A 70 10.30 -10.84 2.44
N VAL A 71 11.37 -10.08 2.69
CA VAL A 71 12.21 -10.21 3.88
C VAL A 71 11.45 -9.79 5.14
N GLU A 72 10.66 -8.74 5.05
CA GLU A 72 9.90 -8.17 6.17
C GLU A 72 8.50 -8.79 6.33
N ARG A 73 8.17 -9.86 5.60
CA ARG A 73 6.81 -10.45 5.51
C ARG A 73 6.17 -10.81 6.85
N ASP A 74 6.98 -11.21 7.83
CA ASP A 74 6.51 -11.65 9.15
C ASP A 74 6.47 -10.49 10.18
N ASN A 75 7.08 -9.33 9.83
CA ASN A 75 7.07 -8.11 10.63
C ASN A 75 7.12 -6.87 9.71
N PRO A 76 6.01 -6.53 9.04
CA PRO A 76 6.00 -5.52 8.00
C PRO A 76 6.24 -4.12 8.56
N VAL A 77 7.11 -3.36 7.88
CA VAL A 77 7.37 -1.94 8.16
C VAL A 77 6.62 -1.02 7.18
N VAL A 78 6.27 -1.55 6.01
CA VAL A 78 5.61 -0.80 4.93
C VAL A 78 4.12 -1.12 4.92
N ASP A 79 3.29 -0.07 4.95
CA ASP A 79 1.83 -0.19 4.90
C ASP A 79 1.30 -0.13 3.46
N VAL A 80 1.91 0.73 2.63
CA VAL A 80 1.52 0.92 1.22
C VAL A 80 2.76 0.89 0.33
N TRP A 81 2.67 0.15 -0.77
CA TRP A 81 3.77 0.03 -1.72
C TRP A 81 3.39 0.57 -3.10
N PHE A 82 4.18 1.51 -3.59
CA PHE A 82 4.06 2.06 -4.93
C PHE A 82 5.02 1.34 -5.89
N ALA A 83 4.47 0.69 -6.92
CA ALA A 83 5.23 -0.17 -7.81
C ALA A 83 4.67 -0.18 -9.24
N THR A 84 5.44 -0.72 -10.18
CA THR A 84 4.92 -1.04 -11.51
C THR A 84 3.93 -2.20 -11.41
N ASN A 85 2.92 -2.18 -12.29
CA ASN A 85 1.87 -3.19 -12.32
C ASN A 85 2.40 -4.62 -12.53
N THR A 86 3.43 -4.80 -13.35
CA THR A 86 4.04 -6.11 -13.61
C THR A 86 4.61 -6.72 -12.33
N ILE A 87 5.37 -5.94 -11.56
CA ILE A 87 6.00 -6.44 -10.33
C ILE A 87 4.95 -6.61 -9.22
N ALA A 88 3.97 -5.69 -9.11
CA ALA A 88 2.85 -5.87 -8.18
C ALA A 88 2.04 -7.15 -8.49
N SER A 89 1.84 -7.47 -9.77
CA SER A 89 1.13 -8.69 -10.20
C SER A 89 1.94 -9.95 -9.92
N GLU A 90 3.27 -9.90 -10.02
CA GLU A 90 4.15 -10.98 -9.59
C GLU A 90 4.07 -11.19 -8.07
N ALA A 91 4.19 -10.11 -7.30
CA ALA A 91 4.11 -10.12 -5.85
C ALA A 91 2.77 -10.68 -5.33
N ALA A 92 1.66 -10.37 -6.01
CA ALA A 92 0.32 -10.84 -5.68
C ALA A 92 0.17 -12.38 -5.73
N GLN A 93 1.12 -13.10 -6.35
CA GLN A 93 1.14 -14.56 -6.31
C GLN A 93 1.47 -15.11 -4.91
N ASP A 94 2.18 -14.34 -4.06
CA ASP A 94 2.34 -14.65 -2.64
C ASP A 94 1.20 -14.00 -1.83
N GLN A 95 0.22 -14.82 -1.46
CA GLN A 95 -0.98 -14.38 -0.74
C GLN A 95 -0.73 -13.81 0.66
N LYS A 96 0.51 -13.85 1.17
CA LYS A 96 0.87 -13.24 2.46
C LYS A 96 1.42 -11.82 2.33
N LEU A 97 1.70 -11.32 1.12
CA LEU A 97 2.29 -10.00 0.93
C LEU A 97 1.24 -8.88 0.91
N PHE A 98 0.04 -9.15 0.37
CA PHE A 98 -1.00 -8.13 0.23
C PHE A 98 -2.30 -8.53 0.92
N VAL A 99 -2.93 -7.52 1.51
CA VAL A 99 -4.34 -7.60 1.87
C VAL A 99 -5.20 -7.39 0.63
N LYS A 100 -6.44 -7.88 0.68
CA LYS A 100 -7.40 -7.62 -0.39
C LYS A 100 -7.90 -6.18 -0.32
N ILE A 101 -8.05 -5.56 -1.48
CA ILE A 101 -8.55 -4.20 -1.61
C ILE A 101 -10.02 -4.16 -1.17
N PRO A 102 -10.40 -3.33 -0.18
CA PRO A 102 -11.78 -3.18 0.25
C PRO A 102 -12.56 -2.32 -0.76
N ARG A 103 -12.95 -2.92 -1.90
CA ARG A 103 -13.55 -2.22 -3.04
C ARG A 103 -14.85 -1.46 -2.69
N ASP A 104 -15.55 -1.85 -1.63
CA ASP A 104 -16.74 -1.19 -1.11
C ASP A 104 -16.43 0.12 -0.36
N LYS A 105 -15.19 0.29 0.12
CA LYS A 105 -14.74 1.48 0.85
C LYS A 105 -14.13 2.57 -0.03
N LEU A 106 -13.87 2.26 -1.30
CA LEU A 106 -13.34 3.20 -2.28
C LEU A 106 -14.46 4.11 -2.82
N SER A 107 -14.64 5.27 -2.20
CA SER A 107 -15.68 6.25 -2.59
C SER A 107 -15.55 6.77 -4.03
N ASN A 108 -14.34 6.74 -4.59
CA ASN A 108 -14.01 7.18 -5.94
C ASN A 108 -13.82 6.03 -6.94
N ARG A 109 -14.15 4.78 -6.58
CA ARG A 109 -13.91 3.61 -7.44
C ARG A 109 -14.51 3.71 -8.84
N ASP A 110 -15.68 4.33 -8.94
CA ASP A 110 -16.42 4.45 -10.20
C ASP A 110 -15.80 5.50 -11.14
N GLN A 111 -14.83 6.29 -10.64
CA GLN A 111 -14.04 7.24 -11.43
C GLN A 111 -12.77 6.60 -12.01
N LEU A 112 -12.42 5.39 -11.59
CA LEU A 112 -11.23 4.70 -12.07
C LEU A 112 -11.47 4.10 -13.46
N ILE A 113 -10.42 4.08 -14.28
CA ILE A 113 -10.49 3.44 -15.60
C ILE A 113 -10.72 1.93 -15.47
N LYS A 114 -11.33 1.33 -16.49
CA LYS A 114 -11.53 -0.12 -16.54
C LYS A 114 -10.19 -0.85 -16.39
N GLY A 115 -10.13 -1.81 -15.48
CA GLY A 115 -8.93 -2.62 -15.20
C GLY A 115 -7.96 -2.00 -14.20
N ALA A 116 -8.26 -0.83 -13.63
CA ALA A 116 -7.41 -0.23 -12.59
C ALA A 116 -7.49 -0.92 -11.23
N ILE A 117 -8.53 -1.73 -10.95
CA ILE A 117 -8.69 -2.39 -9.64
C ILE A 117 -8.51 -3.90 -9.79
N ALA A 118 -7.41 -4.41 -9.24
CA ALA A 118 -7.20 -5.84 -8.99
C ALA A 118 -7.71 -6.22 -7.58
N ASP A 119 -7.56 -7.50 -7.22
CA ASP A 119 -8.01 -7.97 -5.91
C ASP A 119 -7.14 -7.48 -4.75
N ASP A 120 -5.88 -7.16 -5.01
CA ASP A 120 -4.83 -6.85 -4.02
C ASP A 120 -4.07 -5.55 -4.32
N TRP A 121 -4.28 -4.93 -5.48
CA TRP A 121 -3.67 -3.65 -5.84
C TRP A 121 -4.61 -2.77 -6.67
N ILE A 122 -4.29 -1.47 -6.69
CA ILE A 122 -5.01 -0.45 -7.46
C ILE A 122 -4.01 0.35 -8.30
N GLY A 123 -4.29 0.52 -9.58
CA GLY A 123 -3.58 1.42 -10.48
C GLY A 123 -3.99 2.86 -10.20
N ILE A 124 -3.06 3.67 -9.70
CA ILE A 124 -3.28 5.09 -9.38
C ILE A 124 -2.74 6.05 -10.46
N TYR A 125 -1.92 5.53 -11.39
CA TYR A 125 -1.47 6.25 -12.57
C TYR A 125 -1.26 5.27 -13.72
N TYR A 126 -1.36 5.77 -14.95
CA TYR A 126 -0.96 5.05 -16.15
C TYR A 126 -0.37 6.05 -17.14
N TYR A 127 0.47 5.57 -18.04
CA TYR A 127 0.97 6.36 -19.16
C TYR A 127 0.85 5.51 -20.43
N PRO A 128 0.25 6.04 -21.51
CA PRO A 128 0.23 5.35 -22.79
C PRO A 128 1.65 5.30 -23.35
N MET A 129 2.07 4.12 -23.81
CA MET A 129 3.31 3.97 -24.56
C MET A 129 3.04 4.23 -26.04
N GLY A 130 3.84 5.10 -26.64
CA GLY A 130 3.74 5.48 -28.03
C GLY A 130 5.11 5.61 -28.68
N ILE A 131 5.13 5.71 -30.01
CA ILE A 131 6.36 6.01 -30.74
C ILE A 131 6.56 7.54 -30.69
N VAL A 132 7.67 7.97 -30.10
CA VAL A 132 8.13 9.36 -30.12
C VAL A 132 9.23 9.48 -31.18
N TYR A 133 9.09 10.42 -32.12
CA TYR A 133 10.04 10.60 -33.22
C TYR A 133 10.29 12.07 -33.52
N ASN A 134 11.44 12.38 -34.12
CA ASN A 134 11.77 13.72 -34.60
C ASN A 134 11.16 13.92 -36.00
N VAL A 135 10.21 14.87 -36.11
CA VAL A 135 9.47 15.16 -37.34
C VAL A 135 10.34 15.70 -38.47
N ASP A 136 11.47 16.35 -38.15
CA ASP A 136 12.39 16.90 -39.16
C ASP A 136 13.26 15.80 -39.77
N ALA A 137 13.57 14.77 -38.98
CA ALA A 137 14.43 13.66 -39.39
C ALA A 137 13.64 12.49 -40.01
N VAL A 138 12.36 12.35 -39.66
CA VAL A 138 11.50 11.24 -40.07
C VAL A 138 10.22 11.80 -40.71
N PRO A 139 10.22 12.03 -42.04
CA PRO A 139 9.11 12.65 -42.74
C PRO A 139 7.84 11.79 -42.80
N VAL A 140 8.00 10.47 -42.65
CA VAL A 140 6.88 9.51 -42.62
C VAL A 140 6.71 9.01 -41.19
N PRO A 141 5.60 9.36 -40.50
CA PRO A 141 5.36 8.93 -39.12
C PRO A 141 5.43 7.40 -39.01
N PRO A 142 6.18 6.86 -38.04
CA PRO A 142 6.18 5.43 -37.74
C PRO A 142 4.77 4.93 -37.42
N ARG A 143 4.45 3.72 -37.84
CA ARG A 143 3.18 3.04 -37.52
C ARG A 143 3.46 1.79 -36.71
N PHE A 144 2.47 1.38 -35.92
CA PHE A 144 2.44 0.06 -35.29
C PHE A 144 1.82 -0.93 -36.27
N ASP A 145 2.48 -1.22 -37.39
CA ASP A 145 2.12 -2.37 -38.22
C ASP A 145 2.67 -3.64 -37.55
N LEU A 146 1.76 -4.37 -36.89
CA LEU A 146 1.94 -5.76 -36.44
C LEU A 146 1.58 -6.74 -37.55
#